data_AF-A0A2Z4MDK2-F1
#
_entry.id   AF-A0A2Z4MDK2-F1
#
_cell.length_a   1.000
_cell.length_b   1.000
_cell.length_c   1.000
_cell.angle_alpha   90.00
_cell.angle_beta   90.00
_cell.angle_gamma   90.00
#
_symmetry.space_group_name_H-M   'P 1'
#
loop_
_entity.id
_entity.type
_entity.pdbx_description
1 polymer ?
#
loop_
_entity_poly.entity_id
_entity_poly.type
_entity_poly.pdbx_seq_one_letter_code
_entity_poly.pdbx_strand_id
1 'polypeptide(L)'
;MQDLFEKMKEYLNMDTEISFDEFDGYYKKVTAFLNDSWQTLNEEDTMHMLFILDNLKSNGEDRSKRKVKEAKKYAKMAQRTEIWANALIGRLREAGLTDEEIGKRYEAIYEAV
;
A
#
# COMPACT_ATOMS: atom_id res chain seq x y z
N MET A 1 9.84 -3.44 -7.37
CA MET A 1 9.53 -2.66 -6.16
C MET A 1 9.65 -1.18 -6.44
N GLN A 2 10.85 -0.64 -6.75
CA GLN A 2 11.09 0.79 -6.95
C GLN A 2 10.03 1.49 -7.83
N ASP A 3 9.73 0.95 -9.02
CA ASP A 3 8.75 1.55 -9.93
C ASP A 3 7.35 1.70 -9.33
N LEU A 4 6.94 0.76 -8.46
CA LEU A 4 5.65 0.86 -7.76
C LEU A 4 5.71 2.02 -6.75
N PHE A 5 6.80 2.12 -6.00
CA PHE A 5 6.98 3.17 -5.01
C PHE A 5 7.06 4.56 -5.63
N GLU A 6 7.83 4.73 -6.72
CA GLU A 6 7.87 5.99 -7.47
C GLU A 6 6.49 6.38 -8.00
N LYS A 7 5.72 5.42 -8.51
CA LYS A 7 4.36 5.69 -8.99
C LYS A 7 3.41 6.11 -7.85
N MET A 8 3.57 5.54 -6.65
CA MET A 8 2.81 6.00 -5.47
C MET A 8 3.15 7.46 -5.13
N LYS A 9 4.43 7.82 -5.11
CA LYS A 9 4.85 9.21 -4.87
C LYS A 9 4.29 10.17 -5.92
N GLU A 10 4.27 9.76 -7.19
CA GLU A 10 3.63 10.54 -8.25
C GLU A 10 2.15 10.79 -7.91
N TYR A 11 1.39 9.75 -7.55
CA TYR A 11 -0.03 9.92 -7.20
C TYR A 11 -0.27 10.81 -5.99
N LEU A 12 0.60 10.76 -4.97
CA LEU A 12 0.50 11.61 -3.78
C LEU A 12 0.77 13.09 -4.08
N ASN A 13 1.53 13.37 -5.13
CA ASN A 13 1.85 14.72 -5.59
C ASN A 13 0.86 15.26 -6.65
N MET A 14 -0.24 14.55 -6.95
CA MET A 14 -1.25 15.01 -7.89
C MET A 14 -2.31 15.88 -7.22
N ASP A 15 -2.70 16.96 -7.89
CA ASP A 15 -3.81 17.82 -7.46
C ASP A 15 -5.20 17.20 -7.71
N THR A 16 -5.26 16.14 -8.52
CA THR A 16 -6.51 15.50 -8.95
C THR A 16 -6.53 14.03 -8.60
N GLU A 17 -7.69 13.54 -8.15
CA GLU A 17 -7.89 12.13 -7.86
C GLU A 17 -7.88 11.27 -9.14
N ILE A 18 -7.10 10.18 -9.13
CA ILE A 18 -7.06 9.21 -10.24
C ILE A 18 -8.40 8.48 -10.44
N SER A 19 -8.67 8.08 -11.67
CA SER A 19 -9.87 7.31 -12.03
C SER A 19 -9.95 5.94 -11.35
N PHE A 20 -11.13 5.30 -11.37
CA PHE A 20 -11.26 3.92 -10.87
C PHE A 20 -10.36 2.94 -11.64
N ASP A 21 -10.31 3.02 -12.96
CA ASP A 21 -9.54 2.08 -13.78
C ASP A 21 -8.04 2.20 -13.51
N GLU A 22 -7.55 3.41 -13.27
CA GLU A 22 -6.16 3.65 -12.88
C GLU A 22 -5.85 3.14 -11.47
N PHE A 23 -6.75 3.38 -10.52
CA PHE A 23 -6.65 2.82 -9.16
C PHE A 23 -6.63 1.28 -9.17
N ASP A 24 -7.59 0.65 -9.86
CA ASP A 24 -7.69 -0.80 -10.02
C ASP A 24 -6.45 -1.38 -10.71
N GLY A 25 -5.96 -0.72 -11.76
CA GLY A 25 -4.76 -1.12 -12.48
C GLY A 25 -3.52 -1.10 -11.59
N TYR A 26 -3.32 -0.04 -10.81
CA TYR A 26 -2.21 0.06 -9.89
C TYR A 26 -2.30 -0.97 -8.74
N TYR A 27 -3.48 -1.12 -8.12
CA TYR A 27 -3.75 -2.15 -7.12
C TYR A 27 -3.42 -3.57 -7.63
N LYS A 28 -3.81 -3.89 -8.88
CA LYS A 28 -3.50 -5.19 -9.50
C LYS A 28 -2.01 -5.41 -9.68
N LYS A 29 -1.25 -4.37 -10.06
CA LYS A 29 0.22 -4.47 -10.17
C LYS A 29 0.87 -4.73 -8.81
N VAL A 30 0.45 -4.00 -7.77
CA VAL A 30 0.94 -4.21 -6.40
C VAL A 30 0.63 -5.61 -5.90
N THR A 31 -0.61 -6.08 -6.05
CA THR A 31 -1.01 -7.41 -5.58
C THR A 31 -0.36 -8.54 -6.39
N ALA A 32 -0.16 -8.37 -7.70
CA ALA A 32 0.60 -9.32 -8.52
C ALA A 32 2.05 -9.43 -8.03
N PHE A 33 2.73 -8.29 -7.84
CA PHE A 33 4.08 -8.26 -7.28
C PHE A 33 4.17 -8.97 -5.93
N LEU A 34 3.20 -8.74 -5.03
CA LEU A 34 3.16 -9.40 -3.73
C LEU A 34 2.96 -10.91 -3.85
N ASN A 35 2.05 -11.39 -4.72
CA ASN A 35 1.88 -12.83 -4.91
C ASN A 35 3.18 -13.51 -5.37
N ASP A 36 3.97 -12.84 -6.21
CA ASP A 36 5.16 -13.42 -6.83
C ASP A 36 6.45 -13.25 -6.01
N SER A 37 6.56 -12.17 -5.24
CA SER A 37 7.86 -11.73 -4.70
C SER A 37 7.81 -11.20 -3.27
N TRP A 38 6.70 -11.30 -2.55
CA TRP A 38 6.64 -10.73 -1.20
C TRP A 38 7.75 -11.31 -0.31
N GLN A 39 7.98 -12.63 -0.32
CA GLN A 39 8.97 -13.32 0.53
C GLN A 39 10.42 -12.91 0.29
N THR A 40 10.74 -12.31 -0.86
CA THR A 40 12.10 -11.92 -1.23
C THR A 40 12.40 -10.45 -0.98
N LEU A 41 11.41 -9.67 -0.53
CA LEU A 41 11.62 -8.28 -0.17
C LEU A 41 12.63 -8.18 0.98
N ASN A 42 13.60 -7.28 0.82
CA ASN A 42 14.44 -6.83 1.90
C ASN A 42 13.63 -5.91 2.85
N GLU A 43 14.24 -5.49 3.94
CA GLU A 43 13.57 -4.69 4.96
C GLU A 43 13.12 -3.30 4.45
N GLU A 44 13.94 -2.62 3.66
CA GLU A 44 13.63 -1.31 3.07
C GLU A 44 12.46 -1.41 2.07
N ASP A 45 12.54 -2.36 1.14
CA ASP A 45 11.49 -2.67 0.18
C ASP A 45 10.18 -3.06 0.87
N THR A 46 10.27 -3.76 2.00
CA THR A 46 9.10 -4.11 2.83
C THR A 46 8.46 -2.86 3.43
N MET A 47 9.25 -1.91 3.92
CA MET A 47 8.73 -0.63 4.43
C MET A 47 8.07 0.21 3.31
N HIS A 48 8.70 0.32 2.14
CA HIS A 48 8.10 1.00 0.99
C HIS A 48 6.79 0.33 0.54
N MET A 49 6.75 -1.01 0.54
CA MET A 49 5.54 -1.75 0.23
C MET A 49 4.44 -1.53 1.28
N LEU A 50 4.78 -1.45 2.57
CA LEU A 50 3.83 -1.09 3.62
C LEU A 50 3.21 0.29 3.39
N PHE A 51 4.02 1.28 3.02
CA PHE A 51 3.55 2.61 2.66
C PHE A 51 2.56 2.60 1.47
N ILE A 52 2.88 1.82 0.43
CA ILE A 52 1.97 1.64 -0.71
C ILE A 52 0.64 1.01 -0.28
N LEU A 53 0.70 -0.04 0.55
CA LEU A 53 -0.48 -0.75 1.02
C LEU A 53 -1.34 0.14 1.92
N ASP A 54 -0.76 0.89 2.85
CA ASP A 54 -1.55 1.78 3.72
C ASP A 54 -2.32 2.83 2.91
N ASN A 55 -1.65 3.47 1.95
CA ASN A 55 -2.29 4.43 1.03
C ASN A 55 -3.40 3.79 0.19
N LEU A 56 -3.18 2.58 -0.35
CA LEU A 56 -4.21 1.85 -1.08
C LEU A 56 -5.40 1.46 -0.21
N LYS A 57 -5.14 1.07 1.04
CA LYS A 57 -6.17 0.70 2.01
C LYS A 57 -7.02 1.92 2.34
N SER A 58 -6.41 2.98 2.84
CA SER A 58 -7.11 4.21 3.27
C SER A 58 -7.91 4.83 2.12
N ASN A 59 -7.29 4.96 0.95
CA ASN A 59 -7.98 5.52 -0.23
C ASN A 59 -9.12 4.61 -0.72
N GLY A 60 -8.93 3.28 -0.70
CA GLY A 60 -9.98 2.31 -0.98
C GLY A 60 -11.14 2.39 0.02
N GLU A 61 -10.86 2.51 1.31
CA GLU A 61 -11.89 2.66 2.35
C GLU A 61 -12.69 3.94 2.14
N ASP A 62 -12.04 5.06 1.87
CA ASP A 62 -12.71 6.34 1.66
C ASP A 62 -13.56 6.36 0.39
N ARG A 63 -13.04 5.80 -0.72
CA ARG A 63 -13.81 5.67 -1.96
C ARG A 63 -14.98 4.69 -1.82
N SER A 64 -14.85 3.66 -0.98
CA SER A 64 -15.91 2.68 -0.74
C SER A 64 -17.15 3.27 -0.04
N LYS A 65 -16.99 4.37 0.71
CA LYS A 65 -18.08 5.08 1.39
C LYS A 65 -18.92 5.93 0.44
N ARG A 66 -18.45 6.16 -0.79
CA ARG A 66 -19.11 7.02 -1.79
C ARG A 66 -20.23 6.28 -2.53
N LYS A 67 -21.25 6.99 -2.99
CA LYS A 67 -22.39 6.43 -3.74
C LYS A 67 -22.05 6.21 -5.22
N VAL A 68 -21.02 5.42 -5.51
CA VAL A 68 -20.57 5.06 -6.87
C VAL A 68 -20.72 3.56 -7.13
N LYS A 69 -20.83 3.15 -8.41
CA LYS A 69 -21.05 1.74 -8.78
C LYS A 69 -19.89 0.82 -8.36
N GLU A 70 -18.69 1.36 -8.17
CA GLU A 70 -17.48 0.65 -7.76
C GLU A 70 -17.26 0.57 -6.24
N ALA A 71 -18.14 1.15 -5.41
CA ALA A 71 -17.97 1.19 -3.96
C ALA A 71 -17.60 -0.17 -3.34
N LYS A 72 -18.29 -1.25 -3.77
CA LYS A 72 -18.00 -2.62 -3.31
C LYS A 72 -16.64 -3.14 -3.77
N LYS A 73 -16.13 -2.70 -4.92
CA LYS A 73 -14.80 -3.08 -5.42
C LYS A 73 -13.71 -2.43 -4.56
N TYR A 74 -13.85 -1.14 -4.28
CA TYR A 74 -12.93 -0.42 -3.40
C TYR A 74 -12.86 -1.05 -2.00
N ALA A 75 -14.00 -1.42 -1.41
CA ALA A 75 -14.03 -2.10 -0.11
C ALA A 75 -13.24 -3.43 -0.13
N LYS A 76 -13.40 -4.23 -1.19
CA LYS A 76 -12.66 -5.49 -1.35
C LYS A 76 -11.16 -5.27 -1.55
N MET A 77 -10.79 -4.23 -2.28
CA MET A 77 -9.38 -3.86 -2.47
C MET A 77 -8.76 -3.48 -1.12
N ALA A 78 -9.41 -2.60 -0.34
CA ALA A 78 -8.94 -2.22 0.98
C ALA A 78 -8.75 -3.43 1.92
N GLN A 79 -9.74 -4.32 1.98
CA GLN A 79 -9.65 -5.56 2.79
C GLN A 79 -8.46 -6.44 2.37
N ARG A 80 -8.24 -6.64 1.06
CA ARG A 80 -7.11 -7.46 0.59
C ARG A 80 -5.76 -6.79 0.85
N THR A 81 -5.70 -5.48 0.71
CA THR A 81 -4.53 -4.67 1.01
C THR A 81 -4.16 -4.76 2.51
N GLU A 82 -5.15 -4.72 3.40
CA GLU A 82 -4.95 -4.91 4.84
C GLU A 82 -4.35 -6.28 5.19
N ILE A 83 -4.82 -7.34 4.55
CA ILE A 83 -4.25 -8.69 4.75
C ILE A 83 -2.75 -8.70 4.42
N TRP A 84 -2.36 -8.06 3.31
CA TRP A 84 -0.96 -7.95 2.92
C TRP A 84 -0.14 -7.07 3.88
N ALA A 85 -0.69 -5.94 4.32
CA ALA A 85 -0.01 -5.07 5.27
C ALA A 85 0.30 -5.82 6.58
N ASN A 86 -0.68 -6.56 7.11
CA ASN A 86 -0.51 -7.39 8.30
C ASN A 86 0.57 -8.48 8.11
N ALA A 87 0.62 -9.12 6.93
CA ALA A 87 1.64 -10.11 6.62
C ALA A 87 3.06 -9.51 6.58
N LEU A 88 3.22 -8.31 6.01
CA LEU A 88 4.52 -7.62 5.96
C LEU A 88 4.97 -7.10 7.33
N ILE A 89 4.05 -6.53 8.13
CA ILE A 89 4.34 -6.17 9.54
C ILE A 89 4.78 -7.41 10.32
N GLY A 90 4.09 -8.55 10.13
CA GLY A 90 4.49 -9.83 10.73
C GLY A 90 5.93 -10.20 10.41
N ARG A 91 6.34 -10.07 9.15
CA ARG A 91 7.72 -10.37 8.74
C ARG A 91 8.76 -9.40 9.28
N LEU A 92 8.45 -8.11 9.41
CA LEU A 92 9.36 -7.16 10.05
C LEU A 92 9.57 -7.50 11.53
N ARG A 93 8.50 -7.92 12.21
CA ARG A 93 8.59 -8.41 13.60
C ARG A 93 9.42 -9.70 13.68
N GLU A 94 9.24 -10.64 12.76
CA GLU A 94 10.06 -11.85 12.67
C GLU A 94 11.54 -11.54 12.38
N ALA A 95 11.82 -10.45 11.67
CA ALA A 95 13.16 -9.94 11.43
C ALA A 95 13.76 -9.18 12.65
N GLY A 96 12.98 -8.98 13.72
CA GLY A 96 13.44 -8.42 14.99
C GLY A 96 13.05 -6.97 15.23
N LEU A 97 12.27 -6.33 14.34
CA LEU A 97 11.83 -4.96 14.53
C LEU A 97 10.67 -4.90 15.52
N THR A 98 10.70 -3.90 16.38
CA THR A 98 9.59 -3.53 17.27
C THR A 98 8.55 -2.68 16.54
N ASP A 99 7.32 -2.65 17.06
CA ASP A 99 6.26 -1.79 16.52
C ASP A 99 6.63 -0.30 16.55
N GLU A 100 7.41 0.13 17.55
CA GLU A 100 7.91 1.50 17.66
C GLU A 100 8.90 1.82 16.52
N GLU A 101 9.82 0.91 16.20
CA GLU A 101 10.77 1.09 15.10
C GLU A 101 10.08 1.08 13.74
N ILE A 102 9.11 0.19 13.54
CA ILE A 102 8.29 0.16 12.33
C ILE A 102 7.54 1.50 12.19
N GLY A 103 6.92 1.97 13.26
CA GLY A 103 6.21 3.26 13.29
C GLY A 103 7.11 4.45 12.95
N LYS A 104 8.28 4.56 13.60
CA LYS A 104 9.24 5.64 13.35
C LYS A 104 9.75 5.65 11.91
N ARG A 105 10.06 4.48 11.36
CA ARG A 105 10.51 4.37 9.97
C ARG A 105 9.40 4.68 8.98
N TYR A 106 8.17 4.27 9.29
CA TYR A 106 7.00 4.62 8.50
C TYR A 106 6.77 6.13 8.46
N GLU A 107 6.83 6.79 9.63
CA GLU A 107 6.71 8.24 9.75
C GLU A 107 7.80 8.96 8.94
N ALA A 108 9.05 8.50 9.01
CA ALA A 108 10.14 9.07 8.21
C ALA A 108 9.92 8.92 6.69
N ILE A 109 9.31 7.82 6.23
CA ILE A 109 8.93 7.67 4.82
C ILE A 109 7.82 8.67 4.47
N TYR A 110 6.80 8.79 5.32
CA TYR A 110 5.69 9.71 5.09
C TYR A 110 6.15 11.18 5.02
N GLU A 111 7.09 11.60 5.86
CA GLU A 111 7.66 12.96 5.84
C GLU A 111 8.55 13.24 4.62
N ALA A 112 9.09 12.21 3.99
CA ALA A 112 10.02 12.33 2.87
C ALA A 112 9.35 12.32 1.47
N VAL A 113 8.04 12.06 1.42
CA VAL A 113 7.23 11.95 0.19
C VAL A 113 6.39 13.19 -0.02
#